data_AF-A0A2W5M310-F1
#
_entry.id   AF-A0A2W5M310-F1
#
_cell.length_a   1.000
_cell.length_b   1.000
_cell.length_c   1.000
_cell.angle_alpha   90.00
_cell.angle_beta   90.00
_cell.angle_gamma   90.00
#
_symmetry.space_group_name_H-M   'P 1'
#
loop_
_entity.id
_entity.type
_entity.pdbx_description
1 polymer ?
#
loop_
_entity_poly.entity_id
_entity_poly.type
_entity_poly.pdbx_seq_one_letter_code
_entity_poly.pdbx_strand_id
1 'polypeptide(L)'
;MTRGARRAGFTLIETLVALVVLTVVMLAAQRGFVTARLGLDRAQSTLAAEAVARSIVETELGRLAAAPGVQSGETDGLAWTVTTEPIVLPIPPAPPPPTAVRTAGAAEAAPAGAPASQSDPADAQKQAEEAARWLPMRVTVAVANGRGRPLAIETLHLAKAP
;
A
#
# COMPACT_ATOMS: atom_id res chain seq x y z
N MET A 1 57.44 12.39 57.29
CA MET A 1 57.88 12.43 55.88
C MET A 1 56.68 12.72 54.99
N THR A 2 56.35 13.99 54.78
CA THR A 2 55.25 14.43 53.92
C THR A 2 55.80 14.69 52.52
N ARG A 3 55.45 13.84 51.54
CA ARG A 3 55.81 14.05 50.13
C ARG A 3 55.07 15.30 49.63
N GLY A 4 55.83 16.33 49.26
CA GLY A 4 55.30 17.53 48.62
C GLY A 4 54.55 17.17 47.34
N ALA A 5 53.23 17.31 47.36
CA ALA A 5 52.41 17.21 46.16
C ALA A 5 52.80 18.35 45.23
N ARG A 6 53.49 18.02 44.13
CA ARG A 6 53.77 18.98 43.05
C ARG A 6 52.40 19.44 42.51
N ARG A 7 52.00 20.67 42.85
CA ARG A 7 50.86 21.35 42.24
C ARG A 7 51.25 21.62 40.79
N ALA A 8 50.89 20.71 39.89
CA ALA A 8 50.98 20.95 38.46
C ALA A 8 50.00 22.08 38.13
N GLY A 9 50.51 23.30 37.96
CA GLY A 9 49.70 24.43 37.51
C GLY A 9 49.18 24.14 36.11
N PHE A 10 47.87 24.23 35.92
CA PHE A 10 47.25 24.19 34.60
C PHE A 10 47.90 25.28 33.75
N THR A 11 48.50 24.88 32.64
CA THR A 11 49.21 25.83 31.78
C THR A 11 48.21 26.62 30.95
N LEU A 12 48.50 27.89 30.65
CA LEU A 12 47.66 28.73 29.77
C LEU A 12 47.40 28.06 28.41
N ILE A 13 48.38 27.30 27.91
CA ILE A 13 48.24 26.57 26.65
C ILE A 13 47.18 25.46 26.75
N GLU A 14 47.02 24.82 27.91
CA GLU A 14 46.03 23.77 28.12
C GLU A 14 44.61 24.31 28.10
N THR A 15 44.37 25.48 28.71
CA THR A 15 43.05 26.12 28.64
C THR A 15 42.72 26.58 27.22
N LEU A 16 43.71 27.07 26.48
CA LEU A 16 43.54 27.44 25.07
C LEU A 16 43.20 26.21 24.20
N VAL A 17 43.92 25.10 24.39
CA VAL A 17 43.63 23.84 23.69
C VAL A 17 42.24 23.32 24.05
N ALA A 18 41.85 23.37 25.33
CA ALA A 18 40.52 22.95 25.76
C ALA A 18 39.40 23.78 25.11
N LEU A 19 39.59 25.10 24.98
CA LEU A 19 38.64 25.97 24.27
C LEU A 19 38.55 25.63 22.78
N VAL A 20 39.69 25.36 22.12
CA VAL A 20 39.68 24.92 20.72
C VAL A 20 38.93 23.59 20.56
N VAL A 21 39.19 22.61 21.42
CA VAL A 21 38.47 21.32 21.38
C VAL A 21 36.98 21.53 21.62
N LEU A 22 36.62 22.31 22.64
CA LEU A 22 35.22 22.61 22.97
C LEU A 22 34.49 23.26 21.81
N THR A 23 35.10 24.24 21.14
CA THR A 23 34.49 24.92 19.98
C THR A 23 34.26 23.97 18.81
N VAL A 24 35.22 23.09 18.52
CA VAL A 24 35.08 22.07 17.48
C VAL A 24 33.95 21.09 17.80
N VAL A 25 33.88 20.61 19.05
CA VAL A 25 32.80 19.71 19.51
C VAL A 25 31.43 20.39 19.41
N MET A 26 31.33 21.65 19.83
CA MET A 26 30.07 22.40 19.76
C MET A 26 29.61 22.59 18.31
N LEU A 27 30.52 22.89 17.39
CA LEU A 27 30.20 22.99 15.96
C LEU A 27 29.70 21.66 15.40
N ALA A 28 30.33 20.54 15.77
CA ALA A 28 29.89 19.21 15.36
C ALA A 28 28.49 18.90 15.92
N ALA A 29 28.22 19.24 17.18
CA ALA A 29 26.91 19.05 17.81
C ALA A 29 25.79 19.86 17.11
N GLN A 30 26.07 21.12 16.77
CA GLN A 30 25.11 21.96 16.03
C GLN A 30 24.76 21.35 14.66
N ARG A 31 25.76 20.87 13.91
CA ARG A 31 25.53 20.19 12.63
C ARG A 31 24.74 18.88 12.79
N GLY A 32 25.05 18.13 13.84
CA GLY A 32 24.32 16.92 14.20
C GLY A 32 22.84 17.21 14.45
N PHE A 33 22.54 18.27 15.20
CA PHE A 33 21.17 18.67 15.52
C PHE A 33 20.35 19.07 14.28
N VAL A 34 20.94 19.84 13.36
CA VAL A 34 20.27 20.22 12.10
C VAL A 34 19.97 18.98 11.26
N THR A 35 20.93 18.07 11.16
CA THR A 35 20.76 16.82 10.41
C THR A 35 19.68 15.94 11.02
N ALA A 36 19.63 15.85 12.35
CA ALA A 36 18.62 15.10 13.08
C ALA A 36 17.21 15.67 12.82
N ARG A 37 17.03 16.99 12.86
CA ARG A 37 15.74 17.62 12.54
C ARG A 37 15.29 17.33 11.11
N LEU A 38 16.17 17.50 10.13
CA LEU A 38 15.85 17.17 8.74
C LEU A 38 15.52 15.68 8.55
N GLY A 39 16.17 14.79 9.30
CA GLY A 39 15.85 13.37 9.33
C GLY A 39 14.45 13.10 9.89
N LEU A 40 14.09 13.75 10.99
CA LEU A 40 12.77 13.62 11.62
C LEU A 40 11.65 14.14 10.72
N ASP A 41 11.82 15.32 10.11
CA ASP A 41 10.84 15.89 9.18
C ASP A 41 10.56 14.93 8.00
N ARG A 42 11.61 14.30 7.46
CA ARG A 42 11.46 13.30 6.39
C ARG A 42 10.70 12.07 6.88
N ALA A 43 11.05 11.53 8.04
CA ALA A 43 10.36 10.38 8.61
C ALA A 43 8.87 10.66 8.83
N GLN A 44 8.53 11.84 9.37
CA GLN A 44 7.15 12.27 9.54
C GLN A 44 6.41 12.40 8.20
N SER A 45 7.06 13.00 7.18
CA SER A 45 6.45 13.12 5.85
C SER A 45 6.17 11.77 5.19
N THR A 46 7.03 10.77 5.40
CA THR A 46 6.83 9.41 4.89
C THR A 46 5.65 8.73 5.60
N LEU A 47 5.57 8.83 6.93
CA LEU A 47 4.47 8.26 7.70
C LEU A 47 3.11 8.90 7.33
N ALA A 48 3.08 10.21 7.10
CA ALA A 48 1.88 10.90 6.64
C ALA A 48 1.46 10.42 5.24
N ALA A 49 2.40 10.30 4.30
CA ALA A 49 2.12 9.78 2.96
C ALA A 49 1.63 8.32 2.99
N GLU A 50 2.19 7.48 3.87
CA GLU A 50 1.73 6.10 4.06
C GLU A 50 0.31 6.04 4.63
N ALA A 51 0.00 6.88 5.62
CA ALA A 51 -1.35 6.97 6.18
C ALA A 51 -2.38 7.36 5.12
N VAL A 52 -2.08 8.34 4.28
CA VAL A 52 -2.94 8.74 3.15
C VAL A 52 -3.06 7.60 2.12
N ALA A 53 -1.96 6.98 1.72
CA ALA A 53 -2.00 5.88 0.77
C ALA A 53 -2.84 4.70 1.28
N ARG A 54 -2.69 4.34 2.57
CA ARG A 54 -3.49 3.30 3.23
C ARG A 54 -4.96 3.68 3.28
N SER A 55 -5.28 4.92 3.65
CA SER A 55 -6.66 5.43 3.64
C SER A 55 -7.29 5.30 2.26
N ILE A 56 -6.58 5.71 1.19
CA ILE A 56 -7.06 5.58 -0.19
C ILE A 56 -7.33 4.11 -0.55
N VAL A 57 -6.40 3.21 -0.20
CA VAL A 57 -6.54 1.77 -0.48
C VAL A 57 -7.73 1.16 0.27
N GLU A 58 -7.96 1.54 1.52
CA GLU A 58 -9.00 0.94 2.37
C GLU A 58 -10.40 1.49 2.10
N THR A 59 -10.52 2.79 1.83
CA THR A 59 -11.83 3.47 1.75
C THR A 59 -12.24 3.85 0.34
N GLU A 60 -11.28 4.22 -0.52
CA GLU A 60 -11.58 4.86 -1.80
C GLU A 60 -11.30 3.98 -3.01
N LEU A 61 -10.55 2.89 -2.83
CA LEU A 61 -10.07 2.07 -3.93
C LEU A 61 -11.20 1.55 -4.83
N GLY A 62 -12.32 1.10 -4.25
CA GLY A 62 -13.46 0.60 -5.04
C GLY A 62 -14.08 1.66 -5.95
N ARG A 63 -14.07 2.93 -5.53
CA ARG A 63 -14.57 4.06 -6.33
C ARG A 63 -13.54 4.50 -7.37
N LEU A 64 -12.27 4.66 -6.96
CA LEU A 64 -11.20 5.16 -7.82
C LEU A 64 -10.75 4.13 -8.88
N ALA A 65 -10.89 2.84 -8.59
CA ALA A 65 -10.53 1.74 -9.49
C ALA A 65 -11.72 1.16 -10.27
N ALA A 66 -12.89 1.81 -10.24
CA ALA A 66 -14.08 1.35 -10.95
C ALA A 66 -13.91 1.35 -12.48
N ALA A 67 -13.05 2.23 -13.01
CA ALA A 67 -12.75 2.32 -14.43
C ALA A 67 -11.24 2.52 -14.66
N PRO A 68 -10.70 2.06 -15.81
CA PRO A 68 -9.34 2.41 -16.23
C PRO A 68 -9.16 3.93 -16.31
N GLY A 69 -7.99 4.42 -15.92
CA GLY A 69 -7.66 5.83 -16.04
C GLY A 69 -6.78 6.36 -14.91
N VAL A 70 -6.63 7.68 -14.89
CA VAL A 70 -5.85 8.39 -13.87
C VAL A 70 -6.80 9.29 -13.10
N GLN A 71 -6.82 9.13 -11.78
CA GLN A 71 -7.55 9.99 -10.86
C GLN A 71 -6.54 10.71 -9.97
N SER A 72 -6.83 11.96 -9.58
CA SER A 72 -5.94 12.74 -8.71
C SER A 72 -6.75 13.54 -7.72
N GLY A 73 -6.12 13.89 -6.61
CA GLY A 73 -6.75 14.66 -5.55
C GLY A 73 -5.78 15.03 -4.46
N GLU A 74 -6.32 15.47 -3.33
CA GLU A 74 -5.57 15.89 -2.15
C GLU A 74 -6.24 15.34 -0.90
N THR A 75 -5.45 14.87 0.06
CA THR A 75 -5.92 14.42 1.37
C THR A 75 -4.89 14.80 2.40
N ASP A 76 -5.33 15.46 3.48
CA ASP A 76 -4.46 15.98 4.54
C ASP A 76 -3.29 16.85 4.03
N GLY A 77 -3.53 17.64 2.98
CA GLY A 77 -2.50 18.50 2.36
C GLY A 77 -1.54 17.76 1.43
N LEU A 78 -1.73 16.45 1.22
CA LEU A 78 -0.89 15.62 0.36
C LEU A 78 -1.59 15.34 -0.96
N ALA A 79 -0.99 15.81 -2.06
CA ALA A 79 -1.42 15.48 -3.40
C ALA A 79 -1.20 14.00 -3.68
N TRP A 80 -2.17 13.36 -4.31
CA TRP A 80 -2.10 11.96 -4.70
C TRP A 80 -2.62 11.74 -6.12
N THR A 81 -2.22 10.62 -6.70
CA THR A 81 -2.64 10.18 -8.03
C THR A 81 -2.83 8.67 -8.00
N VAL A 82 -3.97 8.19 -8.50
CA VAL A 82 -4.30 6.77 -8.65
C VAL A 82 -4.37 6.45 -10.14
N THR A 83 -3.52 5.52 -10.59
CA THR A 83 -3.50 5.04 -11.97
C THR A 83 -4.05 3.63 -12.00
N THR A 84 -5.05 3.39 -12.82
CA THR A 84 -5.78 2.12 -12.92
C THR A 84 -5.66 1.58 -14.34
N GLU A 85 -5.09 0.38 -14.50
CA GLU A 85 -4.82 -0.24 -15.79
C GLU A 85 -5.30 -1.70 -15.82
N PRO A 86 -5.99 -2.18 -16.86
CA PRO A 86 -6.39 -3.58 -16.97
C PRO A 86 -5.18 -4.50 -17.12
N ILE A 87 -5.19 -5.63 -16.40
CA ILE A 87 -4.20 -6.68 -16.57
C ILE A 87 -4.79 -7.78 -17.45
N VAL A 88 -4.11 -8.08 -18.56
CA VAL A 88 -4.40 -9.28 -19.35
C VAL A 88 -3.68 -10.46 -18.70
N LEU A 89 -4.40 -11.26 -17.93
CA LEU A 89 -3.86 -12.52 -17.41
C LEU A 89 -3.90 -13.59 -18.52
N PRO A 90 -2.79 -14.31 -18.77
CA PRO A 90 -2.81 -15.48 -19.64
C PRO A 90 -3.47 -16.65 -18.89
N ILE A 91 -4.79 -16.64 -18.81
CA ILE A 91 -5.56 -17.72 -18.17
C ILE A 91 -5.70 -18.85 -19.20
N PRO A 92 -5.22 -20.07 -18.92
CA PRO A 92 -5.47 -21.22 -19.79
C PRO A 92 -6.98 -21.48 -19.89
N PRO A 93 -7.49 -21.96 -21.04
CA PRO A 93 -8.91 -22.23 -21.20
C PRO A 93 -9.38 -23.21 -20.12
N ALA A 94 -10.56 -22.94 -19.53
CA ALA A 94 -11.11 -23.79 -18.49
C ALA A 94 -11.18 -25.25 -18.95
N PRO A 95 -10.84 -26.23 -18.10
CA PRO A 95 -11.01 -27.63 -18.45
C PRO A 95 -12.48 -27.90 -18.75
N PRO A 96 -12.80 -28.77 -19.74
CA PRO A 96 -14.17 -29.11 -20.05
C PRO A 96 -14.87 -29.63 -18.78
N PRO A 97 -16.15 -29.30 -18.57
CA PRO A 97 -16.89 -29.79 -17.41
C PRO A 97 -16.82 -31.32 -17.39
N PRO A 98 -16.70 -31.96 -16.22
CA PRO A 98 -16.69 -33.40 -16.13
C PRO A 98 -17.98 -33.92 -16.78
N THR A 99 -17.83 -34.65 -17.89
CA THR A 99 -18.94 -35.34 -18.53
C THR A 99 -19.52 -36.25 -17.47
N ALA A 100 -20.69 -35.88 -16.93
CA ALA A 100 -21.39 -36.71 -15.97
C ALA A 100 -21.69 -38.03 -16.68
N VAL A 101 -20.86 -39.03 -16.43
CA VAL A 101 -21.15 -40.41 -16.79
C VAL A 101 -22.37 -40.77 -15.94
N ARG A 102 -23.56 -40.57 -16.51
CA ARG A 102 -24.79 -41.17 -15.97
C ARG A 102 -24.58 -42.67 -16.02
N THR A 103 -24.16 -43.24 -14.91
CA THR A 103 -24.37 -44.65 -14.62
C THR A 103 -25.88 -44.86 -14.62
N ALA A 104 -26.38 -45.37 -15.75
CA ALA A 104 -27.74 -45.87 -15.86
C ALA A 104 -27.88 -47.05 -14.89
N GLY A 105 -28.53 -46.81 -13.76
CA GLY A 105 -28.83 -47.81 -12.76
C GLY A 105 -30.01 -47.37 -11.91
N ALA A 106 -31.07 -48.18 -11.96
CA ALA A 106 -32.27 -48.19 -11.12
C ALA A 106 -33.33 -47.10 -11.39
N ALA A 107 -34.37 -47.54 -12.08
CA ALA A 107 -35.70 -46.95 -12.01
C ALA A 107 -36.32 -47.29 -10.64
N GLU A 108 -36.82 -46.29 -9.91
CA GLU A 108 -37.86 -46.50 -8.91
C GLU A 108 -38.74 -45.24 -8.78
N ALA A 109 -40.03 -45.46 -8.60
CA ALA A 109 -41.13 -44.55 -8.94
C ALA A 109 -41.51 -43.51 -7.85
N ALA A 110 -41.94 -42.33 -8.34
CA ALA A 110 -42.90 -41.29 -7.86
C ALA A 110 -43.64 -41.45 -6.48
N PRO A 111 -44.24 -40.38 -5.84
CA PRO A 111 -44.82 -39.19 -6.49
C PRO A 111 -44.78 -37.79 -5.79
N ALA A 112 -45.00 -36.79 -6.64
CA ALA A 112 -45.79 -35.54 -6.53
C ALA A 112 -45.91 -34.77 -5.20
N GLY A 113 -45.49 -33.48 -5.22
CA GLY A 113 -46.07 -32.46 -4.36
C GLY A 113 -45.24 -31.19 -4.12
N ALA A 114 -45.03 -30.33 -5.13
CA ALA A 114 -44.84 -28.87 -4.96
C ALA A 114 -44.80 -28.18 -6.34
N PRO A 115 -45.51 -27.05 -6.58
CA PRO A 115 -45.28 -26.25 -7.76
C PRO A 115 -43.93 -25.54 -7.58
N ALA A 116 -42.88 -26.13 -8.15
CA ALA A 116 -41.64 -25.43 -8.40
C ALA A 116 -41.94 -24.29 -9.38
N SER A 117 -41.70 -23.05 -8.96
CA SER A 117 -41.50 -21.94 -9.88
C SER A 117 -40.41 -22.36 -10.87
N GLN A 118 -40.83 -22.79 -12.06
CA GLN A 118 -39.95 -23.04 -13.20
C GLN A 118 -39.48 -21.69 -13.72
N SER A 119 -38.54 -21.07 -13.01
CA SER A 119 -37.56 -20.21 -13.66
C SER A 119 -36.71 -21.12 -14.54
N ASP A 120 -36.74 -20.87 -15.85
CA ASP A 120 -36.00 -21.63 -16.85
C ASP A 120 -34.50 -21.64 -16.45
N PRO A 121 -33.86 -22.79 -16.22
CA PRO A 121 -32.46 -22.85 -15.79
C PRO A 121 -31.51 -22.19 -16.80
N ALA A 122 -31.93 -22.06 -18.06
CA ALA A 122 -31.21 -21.35 -19.11
C ALA A 122 -31.18 -19.82 -18.91
N ASP A 123 -32.23 -19.23 -18.32
CA ASP A 123 -32.29 -17.79 -18.03
C ASP A 123 -31.51 -17.43 -16.77
N ALA A 124 -31.48 -18.33 -15.77
CA ALA A 124 -30.62 -18.18 -14.59
C ALA A 124 -29.12 -18.28 -14.96
N GLN A 125 -28.76 -19.13 -15.93
CA GLN A 125 -27.38 -19.25 -16.43
C GLN A 125 -26.95 -18.06 -17.30
N LYS A 126 -27.83 -17.53 -18.16
CA LYS A 126 -27.54 -16.29 -18.91
C LYS A 126 -27.43 -15.07 -18.01
N GLN A 127 -28.28 -14.95 -16.99
CA GLN A 127 -28.21 -13.86 -16.01
C GLN A 127 -26.99 -14.00 -15.08
N ALA A 128 -26.50 -15.22 -14.83
CA ALA A 128 -25.25 -15.47 -14.11
C ALA A 128 -24.00 -15.26 -15.00
N GLU A 129 -24.09 -15.46 -16.31
CA GLU A 129 -23.02 -15.10 -17.28
C GLU A 129 -22.96 -13.59 -17.56
N GLU A 130 -24.11 -12.89 -17.53
CA GLU A 130 -24.18 -11.42 -17.49
C GLU A 130 -23.84 -10.85 -16.09
N ALA A 131 -23.88 -11.68 -15.04
CA ALA A 131 -23.47 -11.29 -13.70
C ALA A 131 -21.94 -11.14 -13.62
N ALA A 132 -21.48 -9.96 -14.03
CA ALA A 132 -20.20 -9.36 -13.64
C ALA A 132 -18.98 -10.20 -14.02
N ARG A 133 -18.53 -10.08 -15.28
CA ARG A 133 -17.19 -10.50 -15.66
C ARG A 133 -16.17 -9.64 -14.90
N TRP A 134 -15.62 -10.15 -13.81
CA TRP A 134 -14.59 -9.45 -13.04
C TRP A 134 -13.31 -9.36 -13.87
N LEU A 135 -12.74 -8.16 -13.96
CA LEU A 135 -11.48 -7.88 -14.64
C LEU A 135 -10.44 -7.48 -13.60
N PRO A 136 -9.25 -8.13 -13.59
CA PRO A 136 -8.16 -7.70 -12.74
C PRO A 136 -7.56 -6.39 -13.27
N MET A 137 -7.41 -5.44 -12.36
CA MET A 137 -6.86 -4.11 -12.59
C MET A 137 -5.60 -3.96 -11.76
N ARG A 138 -4.52 -3.47 -12.37
CA ARG A 138 -3.37 -2.91 -11.67
C ARG A 138 -3.74 -1.52 -11.20
N VAL A 139 -3.61 -1.26 -9.91
CA VAL A 139 -3.83 0.06 -9.34
C VAL A 139 -2.54 0.54 -8.69
N THR A 140 -2.03 1.67 -9.16
CA THR A 140 -0.85 2.33 -8.60
C THR A 140 -1.30 3.61 -7.90
N VAL A 141 -1.16 3.65 -6.58
CA VAL A 141 -1.42 4.83 -5.75
C VAL A 141 -0.10 5.53 -5.48
N ALA A 142 0.05 6.75 -6.01
CA ALA A 142 1.20 7.62 -5.77
C ALA A 142 0.81 8.79 -4.87
N VAL A 143 1.51 8.98 -3.76
CA VAL A 143 1.31 10.10 -2.83
C VAL A 143 2.57 10.96 -2.78
N ALA A 144 2.42 12.26 -2.98
CA ALA A 144 3.52 13.21 -2.88
C ALA A 144 4.04 13.27 -1.45
N ASN A 145 5.37 13.23 -1.28
CA ASN A 145 6.02 13.57 -0.02
C ASN A 145 6.82 14.87 -0.25
N GLY A 146 6.58 15.90 0.56
CA GLY A 146 6.91 17.30 0.22
C GLY A 146 8.38 17.64 -0.10
N ARG A 147 9.33 16.69 -0.06
CA ARG A 147 10.75 16.89 -0.41
C ARG A 147 11.45 15.67 -1.03
N GLY A 148 10.71 14.65 -1.50
CA GLY A 148 11.29 13.35 -1.89
C GLY A 148 10.68 12.74 -3.14
N ARG A 149 11.01 11.45 -3.34
CA ARG A 149 10.34 10.62 -4.35
C ARG A 149 8.95 10.28 -3.81
N PRO A 150 7.87 10.44 -4.60
CA PRO A 150 6.53 10.08 -4.16
C PRO A 150 6.49 8.63 -3.70
N LEU A 151 5.71 8.38 -2.64
CA LEU A 151 5.43 7.03 -2.17
C LEU A 151 4.48 6.39 -3.18
N ALA A 152 4.89 5.29 -3.82
CA ALA A 152 4.07 4.54 -4.75
C ALA A 152 3.76 3.16 -4.17
N ILE A 153 2.47 2.83 -4.08
CA ILE A 153 1.97 1.51 -3.69
C ILE A 153 1.27 0.91 -4.90
N GLU A 154 1.68 -0.29 -5.29
CA GLU A 154 1.02 -1.06 -6.33
C GLU A 154 0.15 -2.14 -5.68
N THR A 155 -1.09 -2.23 -6.14
CA THR A 155 -2.05 -3.24 -5.69
C THR A 155 -2.85 -3.79 -6.87
N LEU A 156 -3.47 -4.95 -6.67
CA LEU A 156 -4.38 -5.58 -7.63
C LEU A 156 -5.80 -5.44 -7.12
N HIS A 157 -6.69 -4.96 -7.98
CA HIS A 157 -8.12 -4.82 -7.69
C HIS A 157 -8.94 -5.59 -8.72
N LEU A 158 -10.06 -6.18 -8.31
CA LEU A 158 -11.02 -6.79 -9.22
C LEU A 158 -12.16 -5.79 -9.46
N ALA A 159 -12.29 -5.28 -10.68
CA ALA A 159 -13.40 -4.41 -11.06
C ALA A 159 -14.42 -5.19 -11.89
N LYS A 160 -15.70 -4.85 -11.79
CA LYS A 160 -16.74 -5.41 -12.68
C LYS A 160 -16.52 -4.85 -14.09
N ALA A 161 -16.50 -5.71 -15.11
CA ALA A 161 -16.44 -5.25 -16.50
C ALA A 161 -17.61 -4.31 -16.81
N PRO A 162 -17.35 -3.21 -17.55
CA PRO A 162 -18.39 -2.29 -17.99
C PRO A 162 -19.41 -2.95 -18.92
#